data_AF-A0A6G1GK00-F1
#
_entry.id   AF-A0A6G1GK00-F1
#
_cell.length_a   1.000
_cell.length_b   1.000
_cell.length_c   1.000
_cell.angle_alpha   90.00
_cell.angle_beta   90.00
_cell.angle_gamma   90.00
#
_symmetry.space_group_name_H-M   'P 1'
#
loop_
_entity.id
_entity.type
_entity.pdbx_description
1 polymer ?
#
loop_
_entity_poly.entity_id
_entity_poly.type
_entity_poly.pdbx_seq_one_letter_code
_entity_poly.pdbx_strand_id
1 'polypeptide(L)'
;VLNSQESPNIAATAREFRIIPSTLYRRFKGKTVSRADYTPYNRLLNDDEEKILVQYINLLSNRCLPPTVHIYNSIYIHMVAVMASRLCGRLPGKDWVPRFVSRHRDQLQTGFLSGFDLSRKKADNAFEYRRFFEMVRA
;
A
#
# COMPACT_ATOMS: atom_id res chain seq x y z
N VAL A 1 16.97 -5.77 -31.82
CA VAL A 1 18.18 -6.59 -32.05
C VAL A 1 17.84 -8.06 -32.23
N LEU A 2 17.41 -8.80 -31.20
CA LEU A 2 17.05 -10.22 -31.38
C LEU A 2 15.68 -10.42 -32.06
N ASN A 3 14.68 -9.62 -31.71
CA ASN A 3 13.35 -9.69 -32.32
C ASN A 3 13.31 -9.19 -33.78
N SER A 4 14.40 -8.57 -34.26
CA SER A 4 14.53 -8.03 -35.61
C SER A 4 15.32 -8.97 -36.54
N GLN A 5 15.74 -10.14 -36.06
CA GLN A 5 16.47 -11.15 -36.84
C GLN A 5 15.49 -12.26 -37.26
N GLU A 6 15.55 -12.71 -38.53
CA GLU A 6 14.77 -13.88 -39.01
C GLU A 6 15.13 -15.16 -38.26
N SER A 7 16.39 -15.31 -37.86
CA SER A 7 16.90 -16.39 -37.02
C SER A 7 17.76 -15.81 -35.88
N PRO A 8 17.23 -15.73 -34.64
CA PRO A 8 17.90 -15.02 -33.55
C PRO A 8 19.24 -15.66 -33.16
N ASN A 9 20.34 -14.95 -33.38
CA ASN A 9 21.66 -15.41 -32.95
C ASN A 9 21.99 -14.88 -31.55
N ILE A 10 21.58 -15.66 -30.55
CA ILE A 10 21.77 -15.32 -29.12
C ILE A 10 23.25 -15.19 -28.77
N ALA A 11 24.13 -16.07 -29.28
CA ALA A 11 25.53 -16.11 -28.90
C ALA A 11 26.33 -14.91 -29.42
N ALA A 12 26.08 -14.49 -30.67
CA ALA A 12 26.72 -13.32 -31.26
C ALA A 12 26.30 -12.03 -30.54
N THR A 13 24.98 -11.87 -30.34
CA THR A 13 24.42 -10.72 -29.62
C THR A 13 24.91 -10.66 -28.17
N ALA A 14 24.97 -11.80 -27.48
CA ALA A 14 25.49 -11.87 -26.11
C ALA A 14 26.96 -11.41 -26.01
N ARG A 15 27.80 -11.76 -26.99
CA ARG A 15 29.19 -11.29 -27.07
C ARG A 15 29.30 -9.79 -27.30
N GLU A 16 28.49 -9.24 -28.21
CA GLU A 16 28.45 -7.81 -28.50
C GLU A 16 28.13 -6.99 -27.24
N PHE A 17 27.08 -7.38 -26.51
CA PHE A 17 26.64 -6.69 -25.29
C PHE A 17 27.38 -7.13 -24.02
N ARG A 18 28.35 -8.06 -24.12
CA ARG A 18 29.08 -8.64 -22.98
C ARG A 18 28.16 -9.23 -21.90
N ILE A 19 27.07 -9.86 -22.31
CA ILE A 19 26.09 -10.52 -21.45
C ILE A 19 26.29 -12.03 -21.55
N ILE A 20 26.02 -12.77 -20.47
CA ILE A 20 26.04 -14.24 -20.51
C ILE A 20 24.93 -14.74 -21.47
N PRO A 21 25.24 -15.62 -22.44
CA PRO A 21 24.25 -16.09 -23.42
C PRO A 21 23.01 -16.73 -22.80
N SER A 22 23.18 -17.47 -21.69
CA SER A 22 22.06 -18.09 -20.96
C SER A 22 21.10 -17.04 -20.36
N THR A 23 21.61 -15.92 -19.86
CA THR A 23 20.81 -14.81 -19.34
C THR A 23 20.01 -14.15 -20.46
N LEU A 24 20.66 -13.88 -21.60
CA LEU A 24 20.01 -13.30 -22.77
C LEU A 24 18.94 -14.23 -23.34
N TYR A 25 19.23 -15.54 -23.43
CA TYR A 25 18.26 -16.56 -23.85
C TYR A 25 17.05 -16.61 -22.94
N ARG A 26 17.26 -16.60 -21.61
CA ARG A 26 16.17 -16.64 -20.62
C ARG A 26 15.26 -15.42 -20.73
N ARG A 27 15.83 -14.24 -20.99
CA ARG A 27 15.06 -13.01 -21.24
C ARG A 27 14.33 -13.04 -22.57
N PHE A 28 14.98 -13.50 -23.63
CA PHE A 28 14.38 -13.64 -24.97
C PHE A 28 13.19 -14.61 -24.98
N LYS A 29 13.29 -15.72 -24.24
CA LYS A 29 12.19 -16.69 -24.06
C LYS A 29 11.14 -16.27 -23.03
N GLY A 30 11.19 -15.03 -22.51
CA GLY A 30 10.21 -14.52 -21.54
C GLY A 30 10.26 -15.17 -20.15
N LYS A 31 11.28 -16.00 -19.86
CA LYS A 31 11.44 -16.64 -18.54
C LYS A 31 11.89 -15.66 -17.45
N THR A 32 12.34 -14.47 -17.84
CA THR A 32 12.67 -13.36 -16.93
C THR A 32 12.06 -12.07 -17.43
N VAL A 33 11.37 -11.37 -16.55
CA VAL A 33 10.83 -10.04 -16.79
C VAL A 33 11.79 -8.95 -16.30
N SER A 34 11.50 -7.70 -16.63
CA SER A 34 12.24 -6.57 -16.05
C SER A 34 12.05 -6.53 -14.53
N ARG A 35 12.93 -5.83 -13.80
CA ARG A 35 12.77 -5.66 -12.35
C ARG A 35 11.52 -4.85 -11.99
N ALA A 36 11.07 -3.95 -12.89
CA ALA A 36 9.88 -3.14 -12.68
C ALA A 36 8.61 -3.98 -12.82
N ASP A 37 8.61 -4.92 -13.77
CA ASP A 37 7.48 -5.82 -14.03
C ASP A 37 7.52 -7.09 -13.18
N TYR A 38 8.55 -7.25 -12.36
CA TYR A 38 8.71 -8.43 -11.51
C TYR A 38 7.83 -8.31 -10.26
N THR A 39 6.71 -9.03 -10.26
CA THR A 39 5.93 -9.27 -9.05
C THR A 39 6.45 -10.53 -8.34
N PRO A 40 6.98 -10.43 -7.12
CA PRO A 40 7.49 -11.59 -6.39
C PRO A 40 6.36 -12.60 -6.13
N TYR A 41 6.60 -13.87 -6.46
CA TYR A 41 5.67 -14.98 -6.22
C TYR A 41 5.24 -15.10 -4.73
N ASN A 42 6.10 -14.67 -3.81
CA ASN A 42 5.86 -14.77 -2.37
C ASN A 42 5.11 -13.56 -1.78
N ARG A 43 4.46 -12.72 -2.58
CA ARG A 43 3.69 -11.59 -2.04
C ARG A 43 2.49 -12.08 -1.22
N LEU A 44 2.09 -11.24 -0.26
CA LEU A 44 0.91 -11.52 0.56
C LEU A 44 -0.38 -11.37 -0.24
N LEU A 45 -0.44 -10.27 -0.99
CA LEU A 45 -1.54 -9.85 -1.84
C LEU A 45 -1.00 -9.65 -3.25
N ASN A 46 -1.81 -9.94 -4.26
CA ASN A 46 -1.54 -9.59 -5.64
C ASN A 46 -1.71 -8.07 -5.87
N ASP A 47 -1.27 -7.57 -7.01
CA ASP A 47 -1.29 -6.12 -7.29
C ASP A 47 -2.71 -5.54 -7.32
N ASP A 48 -3.72 -6.33 -7.71
CA ASP A 48 -5.11 -5.87 -7.75
C ASP A 48 -5.78 -5.90 -6.35
N GLU A 49 -5.47 -6.90 -5.53
CA GLU A 49 -5.85 -6.97 -4.13
C GLU A 49 -5.25 -5.79 -3.33
N GLU A 50 -3.98 -5.46 -3.59
CA GLU A 50 -3.36 -4.29 -2.98
C GLU A 50 -4.07 -2.98 -3.41
N LYS A 51 -4.44 -2.84 -4.69
CA LYS A 51 -5.22 -1.67 -5.17
C LYS A 51 -6.57 -1.57 -4.48
N ILE A 52 -7.32 -2.68 -4.37
CA ILE A 52 -8.62 -2.71 -3.68
C ILE A 52 -8.44 -2.28 -2.22
N LEU A 53 -7.40 -2.78 -1.56
CA LEU A 53 -7.09 -2.40 -0.17
C LEU A 53 -6.77 -0.91 -0.05
N VAL A 54 -5.98 -0.34 -0.97
CA VAL A 54 -5.68 1.10 -1.01
C VAL A 54 -6.96 1.92 -1.21
N GLN A 55 -7.80 1.55 -2.17
CA GLN A 55 -9.08 2.23 -2.42
C GLN A 55 -9.97 2.19 -1.17
N TYR A 56 -10.04 1.04 -0.51
CA TYR A 56 -10.82 0.89 0.71
C TYR A 56 -10.28 1.73 1.87
N ILE A 57 -8.96 1.77 2.05
CA ILE A 57 -8.32 2.65 3.06
C ILE A 57 -8.66 4.11 2.77
N ASN A 58 -8.55 4.56 1.52
CA ASN A 58 -8.89 5.93 1.13
C ASN A 58 -10.37 6.24 1.33
N LEU A 59 -11.27 5.29 1.04
CA LEU A 59 -12.70 5.42 1.30
C LEU A 59 -12.99 5.66 2.80
N LEU A 60 -12.31 4.93 3.69
CA LEU A 60 -12.44 5.11 5.14
C LEU A 60 -11.90 6.47 5.59
N SER A 61 -10.72 6.87 5.08
CA SER A 61 -10.13 8.18 5.35
C SER A 61 -11.06 9.33 4.95
N ASN A 62 -11.71 9.23 3.78
CA ASN A 62 -12.64 10.25 3.29
C ASN A 62 -13.93 10.33 4.09
N ARG A 63 -14.35 9.25 4.76
CA ARG A 63 -15.56 9.22 5.60
C ARG A 63 -15.32 9.73 7.02
N CYS A 64 -14.21 10.45 7.27
CA CYS A 64 -13.82 10.92 8.61
C CYS A 64 -13.80 9.80 9.65
N LEU A 65 -13.58 8.56 9.20
CA LEU A 65 -13.19 7.44 10.05
C LEU A 65 -11.69 7.27 9.85
N PRO A 66 -10.86 8.25 10.26
CA PRO A 66 -9.46 8.20 9.92
C PRO A 66 -8.86 6.95 10.58
N PRO A 67 -8.33 6.00 9.80
CA PRO A 67 -7.31 5.11 10.34
C PRO A 67 -5.99 5.90 10.55
N THR A 68 -5.98 7.20 10.23
CA THR A 68 -4.82 8.07 10.09
C THR A 68 -4.43 8.79 11.38
N VAL A 69 -4.38 8.08 12.52
CA VAL A 69 -3.64 8.60 13.68
C VAL A 69 -2.23 8.04 13.62
N HIS A 70 -1.40 8.65 12.75
CA HIS A 70 0.03 8.38 12.56
C HIS A 70 0.33 6.99 11.93
N ILE A 71 0.95 6.97 10.74
CA ILE A 71 1.34 5.73 10.03
C ILE A 71 2.20 4.79 10.90
N TYR A 72 2.92 5.35 11.88
CA TYR A 72 3.76 4.60 12.83
C TYR A 72 3.03 4.19 14.13
N ASN A 73 1.73 4.42 14.25
CA ASN A 73 0.98 4.03 15.44
C ASN A 73 0.53 2.57 15.32
N SER A 74 0.65 1.85 16.44
CA SER A 74 0.37 0.41 16.51
C SER A 74 -1.05 0.07 16.01
N ILE A 75 -2.04 0.94 16.26
CA ILE A 75 -3.44 0.73 15.88
C ILE A 75 -3.65 0.71 14.36
N TYR A 76 -3.01 1.64 13.62
CA TYR A 76 -3.10 1.68 12.16
C TYR A 76 -2.48 0.42 11.55
N ILE A 77 -1.29 0.06 12.02
CA ILE A 77 -0.56 -1.13 11.57
C ILE A 77 -1.41 -2.38 11.79
N HIS A 78 -2.00 -2.51 12.98
CA HIS A 78 -2.90 -3.61 13.30
C HIS A 78 -4.14 -3.64 12.40
N MET A 79 -4.78 -2.50 12.16
CA MET A 79 -6.00 -2.47 11.35
C MET A 79 -5.71 -2.87 9.89
N VAL A 80 -4.69 -2.29 9.27
CA VAL A 80 -4.28 -2.65 7.89
C VAL A 80 -3.90 -4.13 7.82
N ALA A 81 -3.22 -4.65 8.84
CA ALA A 81 -2.87 -6.06 8.89
C ALA A 81 -4.10 -6.97 8.99
N VAL A 82 -5.12 -6.59 9.77
CA VAL A 82 -6.39 -7.32 9.88
C VAL A 82 -7.17 -7.27 8.55
N MET A 83 -7.23 -6.11 7.90
CA MET A 83 -7.87 -5.98 6.58
C MET A 83 -7.20 -6.89 5.55
N ALA A 84 -5.87 -6.85 5.48
CA ALA A 84 -5.11 -7.74 4.59
C ALA A 84 -5.31 -9.22 4.94
N SER A 85 -5.33 -9.57 6.23
CA SER A 85 -5.60 -10.93 6.70
C SER A 85 -6.97 -11.44 6.28
N ARG A 86 -8.00 -10.58 6.29
CA ARG A 86 -9.34 -10.93 5.81
C ARG A 86 -9.39 -11.22 4.32
N LEU A 87 -8.52 -10.57 3.53
CA LEU A 87 -8.44 -10.80 2.09
C LEU A 87 -7.69 -12.10 1.76
N CYS A 88 -6.56 -12.39 2.43
CA CYS A 88 -5.70 -13.52 2.08
C CYS A 88 -5.79 -14.73 3.02
N GLY A 89 -6.62 -14.67 4.07
CA GLY A 89 -6.80 -15.74 5.05
C GLY A 89 -5.59 -15.99 5.97
N ARG A 90 -4.57 -15.12 5.95
CA ARG A 90 -3.35 -15.26 6.78
C ARG A 90 -2.88 -13.93 7.33
N LEU A 91 -2.33 -13.96 8.54
CA LEU A 91 -1.82 -12.74 9.16
C LEU A 91 -0.54 -12.27 8.44
N PRO A 92 -0.48 -10.98 8.03
CA PRO A 92 0.74 -10.39 7.52
C PRO A 92 1.87 -10.42 8.55
N GLY A 93 3.11 -10.60 8.08
CA GLY A 93 4.28 -10.42 8.93
C GLY A 93 4.47 -8.96 9.37
N LYS A 94 5.23 -8.75 10.46
CA LYS A 94 5.46 -7.42 11.07
C LYS A 94 5.89 -6.33 10.09
N ASP A 95 6.72 -6.68 9.11
CA ASP A 95 7.29 -5.73 8.14
C ASP A 95 6.42 -5.55 6.90
N TRP A 96 5.31 -6.28 6.78
CA TRP A 96 4.47 -6.23 5.59
C TRP A 96 3.77 -4.88 5.47
N VAL A 97 3.15 -4.38 6.55
CA VAL A 97 2.43 -3.10 6.54
C VAL A 97 3.36 -1.91 6.25
N PRO A 98 4.53 -1.76 6.90
CA PRO A 98 5.49 -0.71 6.53
C PRO A 98 5.90 -0.76 5.05
N ARG A 99 6.13 -1.97 4.52
CA ARG A 99 6.47 -2.14 3.10
C ARG A 99 5.29 -1.83 2.18
N PHE A 100 4.07 -2.20 2.56
CA PHE A 100 2.85 -1.87 1.83
C PHE A 100 2.65 -0.35 1.74
N VAL A 101 2.76 0.35 2.87
CA VAL A 101 2.66 1.81 2.91
C VAL A 101 3.75 2.48 2.07
N SER A 102 4.98 1.96 2.11
CA SER A 102 6.08 2.48 1.28
C SER A 102 5.80 2.31 -0.22
N ARG A 103 5.20 1.19 -0.64
CA ARG A 103 4.84 0.94 -2.04
C ARG A 103 3.73 1.86 -2.57
N HIS A 104 2.76 2.19 -1.72
CA HIS A 104 1.55 2.93 -2.11
C HIS A 104 1.49 4.32 -1.48
N ARG A 105 2.64 4.90 -1.14
CA ARG A 105 2.73 6.17 -0.41
C ARG A 105 2.07 7.33 -1.15
N ASP A 106 2.16 7.32 -2.46
CA ASP A 106 1.58 8.28 -3.39
C ASP A 106 0.07 8.11 -3.56
N GLN A 107 -0.44 6.89 -3.38
CA GLN A 107 -1.86 6.57 -3.53
C GLN A 107 -2.64 6.65 -2.22
N LEU A 108 -1.97 6.48 -1.07
CA LEU A 108 -2.59 6.55 0.25
C LEU A 108 -2.86 8.00 0.65
N GLN A 109 -4.15 8.36 0.75
CA GLN A 109 -4.58 9.67 1.21
C GLN A 109 -4.37 9.76 2.73
N THR A 110 -3.22 10.34 3.10
CA THR A 110 -2.90 10.66 4.50
C THR A 110 -3.62 11.95 4.91
N GLY A 111 -4.94 11.85 5.09
CA GLY A 111 -5.73 12.94 5.66
C GLY A 111 -5.45 13.07 7.16
N PHE A 112 -4.72 14.10 7.57
CA PHE A 112 -4.84 14.57 8.94
C PHE A 112 -6.28 15.06 9.15
N LEU A 113 -6.88 14.74 10.30
CA LEU A 113 -8.13 15.37 10.73
C LEU A 113 -7.95 16.89 10.59
N SER A 114 -8.83 17.54 9.83
CA SER A 114 -8.75 18.97 9.58
C SER A 114 -8.89 19.75 10.90
N GLY A 115 -8.46 21.02 10.92
CA GLY A 115 -8.67 21.90 12.08
C GLY A 115 -10.15 21.97 12.54
N PHE A 116 -11.09 21.69 11.64
CA PHE A 116 -12.53 21.62 11.95
C PHE A 116 -12.88 20.50 12.93
N ASP A 117 -12.23 19.33 12.82
CA ASP A 117 -12.44 18.22 13.76
C ASP A 117 -11.80 18.50 15.12
N LEU A 118 -10.69 19.24 15.16
CA LEU A 118 -10.12 19.71 16.42
C LEU A 118 -11.06 20.72 17.11
N SER A 119 -11.67 21.62 16.35
CA SER A 119 -12.67 22.56 16.87
C SER A 119 -13.92 21.84 17.37
N ARG A 120 -14.42 20.82 16.65
CA ARG A 120 -15.51 19.95 17.13
C ARG A 120 -15.13 19.23 18.41
N LYS A 121 -13.94 18.62 18.48
CA LYS A 121 -13.45 17.97 19.71
C LYS A 121 -13.36 18.94 20.88
N LYS A 122 -12.94 20.18 20.65
CA LYS A 122 -12.91 21.22 21.68
C LYS A 122 -14.31 21.67 22.09
N ALA A 123 -15.27 21.70 21.15
CA ALA A 123 -16.66 22.01 21.43
C ALA A 123 -17.37 20.88 22.19
N ASP A 124 -16.99 19.62 21.94
CA ASP A 124 -17.41 18.42 22.70
C ASP A 124 -16.72 18.34 24.08
N ASN A 125 -16.79 19.43 24.84
CA ASN A 125 -16.26 19.51 26.18
C ASN A 125 -17.33 19.06 27.20
N ALA A 126 -17.10 17.90 27.82
CA ALA A 126 -17.98 17.35 28.86
C ALA A 126 -18.25 18.32 30.01
N PHE A 127 -17.30 19.21 30.31
CA PHE A 127 -17.46 20.25 31.33
C PHE A 127 -18.52 21.29 30.92
N GLU A 128 -18.48 21.76 29.67
CA GLU A 128 -19.46 22.73 29.14
C GLU A 128 -20.86 22.11 29.05
N TYR A 129 -20.96 20.84 28.62
CA TYR A 129 -22.22 20.12 28.63
C TYR A 129 -22.79 20.00 30.04
N ARG A 130 -21.97 19.61 31.01
CA ARG A 130 -22.38 19.53 32.42
C ARG A 130 -22.90 20.87 32.92
N ARG A 131 -22.15 21.95 32.68
CA ARG A 131 -22.52 23.31 33.09
C ARG A 131 -23.84 23.78 32.47
N PHE A 132 -24.06 23.52 31.18
CA PHE A 132 -25.32 23.82 30.52
C PHE A 132 -26.49 23.07 31.16
N PHE A 133 -26.38 21.76 31.33
CA PHE A 133 -27.45 20.96 31.94
C PHE A 133 -27.65 21.22 33.43
N GLU A 134 -26.65 21.73 34.14
CA GLU A 134 -26.81 22.25 35.50
C GLU A 134 -27.57 23.58 35.53
N MET A 135 -27.26 24.51 34.60
CA MET A 135 -28.01 25.77 34.47
C MET A 135 -29.48 25.57 34.09
N VAL A 136 -29.79 24.63 33.19
CA VAL A 136 -31.17 24.37 32.74
C VAL A 136 -31.99 23.60 33.79
N ARG A 137 -31.34 22.98 34.78
CA ARG A 137 -32.01 22.27 35.88
C ARG A 137 -32.29 23.16 37.10
N ALA A 138 -31.77 24.38 37.13
CA ALA A 138 -32.07 25.41 38.12
C ALA A 138 -33.28 26.24 37.68
#